data_AF-A0A7V4H0W2-F1
#
_entry.id   AF-A0A7V4H0W2-F1
#
_cell.length_a   1.000
_cell.length_b   1.000
_cell.length_c   1.000
_cell.angle_alpha   90.00
_cell.angle_beta   90.00
_cell.angle_gamma   90.00
#
_symmetry.space_group_name_H-M   'P 1'
#
loop_
_entity.id
_entity.type
_entity.pdbx_description
1 polymer ?
#
loop_
_entity_poly.entity_id
_entity_poly.type
_entity_poly.pdbx_seq_one_letter_code
_entity_poly.pdbx_strand_id
1 'polypeptide(L)'
;WRLGERGNSGVALRAPMCGDPAFDGLELQMVDPRYQPANSPMAPAELTGSLYRAVAPQAQVFRPTDWNRYEITCRGSRIKVVLNGETIQDLDLNEQTRTTKRHDGSDAPPLKDRPRRGHIGFQELSRGGGQVEIRNARIQVLDG
;
A
#
# COMPACT_ATOMS: atom_id res chain seq x y z
N TRP A 1 8.42 9.38 -2.31
CA TRP A 1 7.17 9.80 -2.95
C TRP A 1 6.66 11.05 -2.24
N ARG A 2 5.88 11.88 -2.92
CA ARG A 2 5.20 13.05 -2.34
C ARG A 2 3.79 13.10 -2.91
N LEU A 3 2.82 13.42 -2.07
CA LEU A 3 1.45 13.67 -2.48
C LEU A 3 1.19 15.18 -2.48
N GLY A 4 0.34 15.63 -3.41
CA GLY A 4 -0.30 16.94 -3.30
C GLY A 4 -1.24 17.02 -2.10
N GLU A 5 -1.85 18.18 -1.89
CA GLU A 5 -2.85 18.33 -0.83
C GLU A 5 -3.96 17.30 -0.97
N ARG A 6 -4.25 16.60 0.14
CA ARG A 6 -5.31 15.58 0.19
C ARG A 6 -5.12 14.49 -0.88
N GLY A 7 -3.89 14.16 -1.28
CA GLY A 7 -3.63 13.18 -2.33
C GLY A 7 -3.92 11.73 -1.94
N ASN A 8 -4.07 10.87 -2.96
CA ASN A 8 -4.25 9.42 -2.84
C ASN A 8 -3.53 8.70 -4.00
N SER A 9 -2.83 7.63 -3.67
CA SER A 9 -2.02 6.79 -4.54
C SER A 9 -1.72 5.47 -3.80
N GLY A 10 -0.96 4.58 -4.43
CA GLY A 10 -0.53 3.32 -3.84
C GLY A 10 0.69 2.78 -4.56
N VAL A 11 1.50 1.98 -3.86
CA VAL A 11 2.54 1.15 -4.49
C VAL A 11 1.95 -0.24 -4.67
N ALA A 12 1.72 -0.63 -5.91
CA ALA A 12 1.38 -2.00 -6.24
C ALA A 12 2.64 -2.88 -6.13
N LEU A 13 2.52 -4.01 -5.43
CA LEU A 13 3.56 -4.99 -5.20
C LEU A 13 3.03 -6.37 -5.58
N ARG A 14 3.82 -7.14 -6.33
CA ARG A 14 3.45 -8.50 -6.77
C ARG A 14 2.12 -8.52 -7.53
N ALA A 15 1.81 -7.42 -8.23
CA ALA A 15 0.58 -7.32 -9.00
C ALA A 15 0.60 -8.33 -10.16
N PRO A 16 -0.48 -9.10 -10.36
CA PRO A 16 -0.63 -9.91 -11.56
C PRO A 16 -0.80 -9.03 -12.81
N MET A 17 -0.71 -9.63 -14.01
CA MET A 17 -0.87 -8.92 -15.28
C MET A 17 -2.31 -8.50 -15.58
N CYS A 18 -3.28 -9.14 -14.93
CA CYS A 18 -4.70 -8.84 -15.03
C CYS A 18 -5.34 -8.93 -13.64
N GLY A 19 -6.50 -8.29 -13.48
CA GLY A 19 -7.19 -8.16 -12.20
C GLY A 19 -6.89 -6.81 -11.53
N ASP A 20 -7.29 -6.71 -10.27
CA ASP A 20 -7.12 -5.51 -9.46
C ASP A 20 -5.78 -5.57 -8.70
N PRO A 21 -4.83 -4.66 -8.94
CA PRO A 21 -3.52 -4.68 -8.28
C PRO A 21 -3.58 -4.68 -6.74
N ALA A 22 -4.59 -4.04 -6.14
CA ALA A 22 -4.73 -3.92 -4.69
C ALA A 22 -5.30 -5.19 -4.04
N PHE A 23 -6.22 -5.87 -4.74
CA PHE A 23 -6.95 -7.02 -4.19
C PHE A 23 -6.45 -8.38 -4.73
N ASP A 24 -5.85 -8.42 -5.92
CA ASP A 24 -5.26 -9.61 -6.54
C ASP A 24 -3.74 -9.64 -6.45
N GLY A 25 -3.11 -8.51 -6.11
CA GLY A 25 -1.73 -8.39 -5.67
C GLY A 25 -1.64 -7.88 -4.24
N LEU A 26 -0.72 -6.95 -3.99
CA LEU A 26 -0.64 -6.19 -2.75
C LEU A 26 -0.57 -4.70 -3.11
N GLU A 27 -1.28 -3.86 -2.36
CA GLU A 27 -1.10 -2.41 -2.43
C GLU A 27 -0.60 -1.91 -1.08
N LEU A 28 0.53 -1.21 -1.10
CA LEU A 28 1.00 -0.42 0.03
C LEU A 28 0.48 1.01 -0.13
N GLN A 29 -0.44 1.40 0.75
CA GLN A 29 -1.22 2.61 0.60
C GLN A 29 -0.40 3.91 0.73
N MET A 30 -0.74 4.93 -0.06
CA MET A 30 -0.23 6.30 0.05
C MET A 30 -1.40 7.29 0.00
N VAL A 31 -1.92 7.70 1.16
CA VAL A 31 -3.08 8.58 1.23
C VAL A 31 -2.94 9.61 2.36
N ASP A 32 -3.31 10.84 2.06
CA ASP A 32 -3.62 11.82 3.10
C ASP A 32 -4.99 11.45 3.69
N PRO A 33 -5.13 11.25 5.02
CA PRO A 33 -6.42 10.90 5.63
C PRO A 33 -7.56 11.87 5.28
N ARG A 34 -7.22 13.12 4.93
CA ARG A 34 -8.16 14.16 4.49
C ARG A 34 -8.63 13.95 3.05
N TYR A 35 -8.14 12.96 2.30
CA TYR A 35 -8.66 12.60 0.98
C TYR A 35 -10.17 12.33 1.06
N GLN A 36 -10.60 11.64 2.11
CA GLN A 36 -12.02 11.51 2.44
C GLN A 36 -12.55 12.74 3.18
N PRO A 37 -13.85 13.07 3.03
CA PRO A 37 -14.47 14.14 3.80
C PRO A 37 -14.50 13.79 5.30
N ALA A 38 -14.51 14.81 6.16
CA ALA A 38 -14.40 14.64 7.61
C ALA A 38 -15.54 13.80 8.22
N ASN A 39 -16.71 13.72 7.56
CA ASN A 39 -17.84 12.91 7.97
C ASN A 39 -17.78 11.43 7.50
N SER A 40 -16.70 11.03 6.82
CA SER A 40 -16.47 9.67 6.35
C SER A 40 -14.99 9.27 6.55
N PRO A 41 -14.53 9.15 7.81
CA PRO A 41 -13.13 8.88 8.10
C PRO A 41 -12.72 7.50 7.58
N MET A 42 -11.48 7.41 7.10
CA MET A 42 -10.89 6.17 6.61
C MET A 42 -10.63 5.20 7.75
N ALA A 43 -10.83 3.90 7.52
CA ALA A 43 -10.45 2.88 8.49
C ALA A 43 -8.92 2.79 8.63
N PRO A 44 -8.37 2.30 9.75
CA PRO A 44 -6.92 2.18 9.94
C PRO A 44 -6.20 1.40 8.83
N ALA A 45 -6.83 0.35 8.30
CA ALA A 45 -6.30 -0.46 7.19
C ALA A 45 -6.43 0.21 5.82
N GLU A 46 -6.98 1.43 5.74
CA GLU A 46 -7.04 2.24 4.51
C GLU A 46 -6.09 3.44 4.55
N LEU A 47 -5.38 3.66 5.66
CA LEU A 47 -4.43 4.77 5.83
C LEU A 47 -3.05 4.45 5.23
N THR A 48 -2.22 5.48 5.03
CA THR A 48 -0.85 5.34 4.50
C THR A 48 -0.08 4.27 5.27
N GLY A 49 0.59 3.38 4.53
CA GLY A 49 1.40 2.29 5.09
C GLY A 49 0.65 0.99 5.35
N SER A 50 -0.68 0.98 5.18
CA SER A 50 -1.46 -0.26 5.22
C SER A 50 -1.14 -1.15 4.02
N LEU A 51 -1.22 -2.47 4.22
CA LEU A 51 -1.59 -3.36 3.12
C LEU A 51 -3.10 -3.16 2.90
N TYR A 52 -3.45 -2.49 1.80
CA TYR A 52 -4.74 -1.84 1.63
C TYR A 52 -5.91 -2.75 2.02
N ARG A 53 -6.75 -2.25 2.94
CA ARG A 53 -7.90 -2.89 3.59
C ARG A 53 -7.64 -4.17 4.38
N ALA A 54 -6.44 -4.73 4.32
CA ALA A 54 -6.10 -6.01 4.95
C ALA A 54 -5.38 -5.84 6.28
N VAL A 55 -4.31 -5.04 6.32
CA VAL A 55 -3.46 -4.88 7.51
C VAL A 55 -3.15 -3.40 7.74
N ALA A 56 -3.57 -2.88 8.88
CA ALA A 56 -3.22 -1.53 9.30
C ALA A 56 -1.71 -1.43 9.63
N PRO A 57 -1.06 -0.29 9.39
CA PRO A 57 0.32 -0.10 9.81
C PRO A 57 0.43 0.02 11.32
N GLN A 58 1.58 -0.35 11.86
CA GLN A 58 1.89 -0.26 13.28
C GLN A 58 2.03 1.19 13.77
N ALA A 59 2.39 2.11 12.89
CA ALA A 59 2.52 3.54 13.18
C ALA A 59 2.12 4.41 11.98
N GLN A 60 1.62 5.62 12.26
CA GLN A 60 1.29 6.64 11.27
C GLN A 60 2.37 7.72 11.26
N VAL A 61 3.34 7.58 10.37
CA VAL A 61 4.48 8.51 10.21
C VAL A 61 4.52 9.20 8.85
N PHE A 62 3.39 9.19 8.14
CA PHE A 62 3.20 9.95 6.91
C PHE A 62 3.39 11.45 7.16
N ARG A 63 4.14 12.11 6.27
CA ARG A 63 4.34 13.56 6.28
C ARG A 63 3.53 14.18 5.13
N PRO A 64 2.39 14.84 5.40
CA PRO A 64 1.59 15.49 4.37
C PRO A 64 2.42 16.49 3.57
N THR A 65 2.22 16.50 2.25
CA THR A 65 2.85 17.41 1.25
C THR A 65 4.38 17.47 1.24
N ASP A 66 5.07 16.67 2.07
CA ASP A 66 6.52 16.52 2.08
C ASP A 66 6.96 15.22 1.42
N TRP A 67 8.26 15.10 1.17
CA TRP A 67 8.87 13.88 0.67
C TRP A 67 8.88 12.79 1.74
N ASN A 68 8.20 11.70 1.42
CA ASN A 68 8.17 10.47 2.18
C ASN A 68 9.08 9.42 1.52
N ARG A 69 9.64 8.52 2.33
CA ARG A 69 10.50 7.45 1.86
C ARG A 69 10.01 6.11 2.38
N TYR A 70 9.62 5.24 1.44
CA TYR A 70 9.45 3.82 1.71
C TYR A 70 10.74 3.05 1.45
N GLU A 71 11.03 2.10 2.33
CA GLU A 71 11.86 0.93 2.05
C GLU A 71 10.97 -0.30 2.21
N ILE A 72 10.83 -1.07 1.13
CA ILE A 72 9.91 -2.20 1.06
C ILE A 72 10.73 -3.46 0.81
N THR A 73 10.68 -4.40 1.74
CA THR A 73 11.32 -5.72 1.60
C THR A 73 10.26 -6.79 1.44
N CYS A 74 10.29 -7.46 0.30
CA CYS A 74 9.36 -8.54 -0.05
C CYS A 74 10.14 -9.84 -0.23
N ARG A 75 10.29 -10.66 0.81
CA ARG A 75 11.05 -11.93 0.76
C ARG A 75 10.12 -13.12 1.03
N GLY A 76 9.85 -13.93 0.01
CA GLY A 76 8.90 -15.04 0.13
C GLY A 76 7.53 -14.55 0.63
N SER A 77 7.06 -15.05 1.77
CA SER A 77 5.83 -14.55 2.41
C SER A 77 6.05 -13.38 3.38
N ARG A 78 7.30 -13.07 3.78
CA ARG A 78 7.59 -11.97 4.70
C ARG A 78 7.52 -10.63 3.97
N ILE A 79 6.78 -9.69 4.54
CA ILE A 79 6.70 -8.29 4.12
C ILE A 79 7.19 -7.42 5.27
N LYS A 80 8.20 -6.60 4.99
CA LYS A 80 8.67 -5.55 5.90
C LYS A 80 8.65 -4.21 5.20
N VAL A 81 8.10 -3.20 5.87
CA VAL A 81 8.02 -1.83 5.35
C VAL A 81 8.53 -0.86 6.39
N VAL A 82 9.48 -0.03 5.98
CA VAL A 82 9.94 1.14 6.73
C VAL A 82 9.42 2.39 6.02
N LEU A 83 8.74 3.27 6.75
CA LEU A 83 8.33 4.59 6.27
C LEU A 83 9.05 5.65 7.10
N ASN A 84 9.78 6.55 6.44
CA ASN A 84 10.44 7.69 7.09
C ASN A 84 11.35 7.32 8.27
N GLY A 85 11.95 6.12 8.24
CA GLY A 85 12.84 5.60 9.28
C GLY A 85 12.16 4.72 10.32
N GLU A 86 10.84 4.59 10.31
CA GLU A 86 10.09 3.74 11.25
C GLU A 86 9.54 2.48 10.59
N THR A 87 9.71 1.32 11.24
CA THR A 87 9.12 0.07 10.76
C THR A 87 7.61 0.11 11.02
N ILE A 88 6.82 0.08 9.94
CA ILE A 88 5.35 0.18 10.00
C ILE A 88 4.65 -1.13 9.64
N GLN A 89 5.37 -2.07 9.02
CA GLN A 89 4.90 -3.44 8.74
C GLN A 89 6.08 -4.38 8.94
N ASP A 90 5.85 -5.50 9.62
CA ASP A 90 6.78 -6.63 9.67
C ASP A 90 5.97 -7.91 9.94
N LEU A 91 5.53 -8.57 8.88
CA LEU A 91 4.54 -9.65 8.97
C LEU A 91 4.81 -10.78 7.98
N ASP A 92 4.27 -11.96 8.28
CA ASP A 92 4.19 -13.08 7.34
C ASP A 92 2.79 -13.15 6.71
N LEU A 93 2.72 -13.08 5.38
CA LEU A 93 1.48 -13.20 4.62
C LEU A 93 0.77 -14.54 4.86
N ASN A 94 1.49 -15.62 5.19
CA ASN A 94 0.89 -16.92 5.46
C ASN A 94 -0.04 -16.90 6.69
N GLU A 95 0.20 -15.99 7.63
CA GLU A 95 -0.62 -15.79 8.82
C GLU A 95 -1.86 -14.92 8.54
N GLN A 96 -1.90 -14.26 7.38
CA GLN A 96 -2.95 -13.31 7.01
C GLN A 96 -4.08 -14.03 6.24
N THR A 97 -4.92 -14.75 7.00
CA THR A 97 -5.98 -15.63 6.48
C THR A 97 -7.33 -14.95 6.25
N ARG A 98 -7.49 -13.70 6.71
CA ARG A 98 -8.76 -12.97 6.62
C ARG A 98 -9.01 -12.45 5.22
N THR A 99 -10.22 -12.67 4.73
CA THR A 99 -10.76 -12.10 3.49
C THR A 99 -11.07 -10.61 3.68
N THR A 100 -10.84 -9.81 2.64
CA THR A 100 -11.22 -8.39 2.58
C THR A 100 -12.26 -8.17 1.48
N LYS A 101 -13.08 -7.13 1.62
CA LYS A 101 -14.07 -6.77 0.61
C LYS A 101 -13.48 -5.81 -0.42
N ARG A 102 -13.71 -6.11 -1.70
CA ARG A 102 -13.47 -5.21 -2.83
C ARG A 102 -14.39 -3.99 -2.75
N HIS A 103 -14.15 -3.01 -3.62
CA HIS A 103 -14.99 -1.82 -3.70
C HIS A 103 -16.45 -2.11 -4.09
N ASP A 104 -16.69 -3.17 -4.87
CA ASP A 104 -18.03 -3.62 -5.27
C ASP A 104 -18.71 -4.54 -4.23
N GLY A 105 -18.06 -4.79 -3.09
CA GLY A 105 -18.58 -5.65 -2.01
C GLY A 105 -18.31 -7.14 -2.19
N SER A 106 -17.70 -7.57 -3.31
CA SER A 106 -17.24 -8.95 -3.48
C SER A 106 -16.01 -9.27 -2.62
N ASP A 107 -15.71 -10.56 -2.45
CA ASP A 107 -14.55 -11.01 -1.69
C ASP A 107 -13.26 -10.94 -2.53
N ALA A 108 -12.20 -10.43 -1.90
CA ALA A 108 -10.84 -10.53 -2.40
C ALA A 108 -10.13 -11.72 -1.76
N PRO A 109 -9.24 -12.44 -2.47
CA PRO A 109 -8.45 -13.51 -1.88
C PRO A 109 -7.72 -13.02 -0.61
N PRO A 110 -7.67 -13.83 0.46
CA PRO A 110 -6.89 -13.48 1.64
C PRO A 110 -5.41 -13.35 1.25
N LEU A 111 -4.67 -12.49 1.97
CA LEU A 111 -3.27 -12.19 1.65
C LEU A 111 -2.38 -13.44 1.55
N LYS A 112 -2.67 -14.48 2.34
CA LYS A 112 -1.96 -15.76 2.29
C LYS A 112 -1.98 -16.42 0.91
N ASP A 113 -3.07 -16.24 0.15
CA ASP A 113 -3.31 -16.92 -1.13
C ASP A 113 -2.96 -16.05 -2.34
N ARG A 114 -2.49 -14.81 -2.11
CA ARG A 114 -2.09 -13.88 -3.18
C ARG A 114 -0.69 -14.18 -3.72
N PRO A 115 -0.38 -13.76 -4.98
CA PRO A 115 0.89 -14.05 -5.63
C PRO A 115 2.13 -13.67 -4.81
N ARG A 116 3.18 -14.48 -4.91
CA ARG A 116 4.50 -14.20 -4.28
C ARG A 116 5.46 -13.45 -5.20
N ARG A 117 5.11 -13.33 -6.49
CA ARG A 117 5.84 -12.59 -7.52
C ARG A 117 4.84 -11.89 -8.46
N GLY A 118 5.28 -10.82 -9.10
CA GLY A 118 4.49 -10.05 -10.04
C GLY A 118 5.14 -8.71 -10.31
N HIS A 119 4.35 -7.76 -10.78
CA HIS A 119 4.80 -6.44 -11.15
C HIS A 119 4.82 -5.48 -9.96
N ILE A 120 5.60 -4.41 -10.11
CA ILE A 120 5.60 -3.25 -9.23
C ILE A 120 5.02 -2.08 -10.04
N GLY A 121 4.15 -1.29 -9.42
CA GLY A 121 3.53 -0.15 -10.05
C GLY A 121 3.23 0.97 -9.06
N PHE A 122 2.91 2.14 -9.59
CA PHE A 122 2.45 3.29 -8.82
C PHE A 122 1.07 3.69 -9.34
N GLN A 123 0.10 3.74 -8.45
CA GLN A 123 -1.27 4.13 -8.79
C GLN A 123 -1.36 5.66 -8.87
N GLU A 124 -2.03 6.20 -9.88
CA GLU A 124 -2.40 7.61 -9.94
C GLU A 124 -3.92 7.73 -9.69
N LEU A 125 -4.28 8.20 -8.50
CA LEU A 125 -5.69 8.29 -8.05
C LEU A 125 -6.03 9.66 -7.46
N SER A 126 -5.07 10.58 -7.40
CA SER A 126 -5.29 11.88 -6.75
C SER A 126 -6.30 12.71 -7.54
N ARG A 127 -7.10 13.50 -6.81
CA ARG A 127 -8.15 14.37 -7.38
C ARG A 127 -7.71 15.82 -7.33
N GLY A 128 -8.32 16.68 -8.16
CA GLY A 128 -8.09 18.13 -8.09
C GLY A 128 -6.75 18.60 -8.65
N GLY A 129 -6.09 17.80 -9.51
CA GLY A 129 -4.89 18.20 -10.25
C GLY A 129 -3.57 17.98 -9.50
N GLY A 130 -3.59 17.59 -8.23
CA GLY A 130 -2.40 17.05 -7.56
C GLY A 130 -2.11 15.64 -8.08
N GLN A 131 -0.88 15.36 -8.48
CA GLN A 131 -0.41 14.03 -8.88
C GLN A 131 0.54 13.47 -7.82
N VAL A 132 0.71 12.15 -7.80
CA VAL A 132 1.79 11.57 -6.99
C VAL A 132 3.14 11.84 -7.67
N GLU A 133 4.10 12.30 -6.88
CA GLU A 133 5.48 12.47 -7.35
C GLU A 133 6.35 11.33 -6.83
N ILE A 134 6.97 10.59 -7.74
CA ILE A 134 7.89 9.49 -7.43
C ILE A 134 9.30 9.89 -7.86
N ARG A 135 10.27 9.70 -6.98
CA ARG A 135 11.70 9.87 -7.28
C ARG A 135 12.53 8.83 -6.55
N ASN A 136 13.73 8.58 -7.05
CA ASN A 136 14.68 7.61 -6.47
C ASN A 136 14.08 6.21 -6.27
N ALA A 137 13.18 5.79 -7.17
CA ALA A 137 12.68 4.42 -7.21
C ALA A 137 13.82 3.50 -7.67
N ARG A 138 14.19 2.55 -6.82
CA ARG A 138 15.25 1.56 -7.06
C ARG A 138 14.75 0.21 -6.63
N ILE A 139 15.24 -0.83 -7.31
CA ILE A 139 14.94 -2.22 -6.98
C ILE A 139 16.25 -2.98 -6.84
N GLN A 140 16.30 -3.85 -5.85
CA GLN A 140 17.35 -4.85 -5.69
C GLN A 140 16.67 -6.21 -5.57
N VAL A 141 17.12 -7.16 -6.39
CA VAL A 141 16.74 -8.56 -6.24
C VAL A 141 17.40 -9.09 -4.97
N LEU A 142 16.64 -9.78 -4.14
CA LEU A 142 17.16 -10.40 -2.91
C LEU A 142 17.47 -11.86 -3.21
N ASP A 143 18.65 -12.31 -2.80
CA ASP A 143 18.97 -13.74 -2.76
C ASP A 143 18.18 -14.38 -1.62
N GLY A 144 17.40 -15.43 -1.93
CA GLY A 144 16.53 -16.11 -0.97
C GLY A 144 15.49 -17.00 -1.63
#